data_AF-A0A372NU78-F1
#
_entry.id   AF-A0A372NU78-F1
#
_cell.length_a   1.000
_cell.length_b   1.000
_cell.length_c   1.000
_cell.angle_alpha   90.00
_cell.angle_beta   90.00
_cell.angle_gamma   90.00
#
_symmetry.space_group_name_H-M   'P 1'
#
loop_
_entity.id
_entity.type
_entity.pdbx_description
1 polymer ?
#
loop_
_entity_poly.entity_id
_entity_poly.type
_entity_poly.pdbx_seq_one_letter_code
_entity_poly.pdbx_strand_id
1 'polypeptide(L)'
;MYKYFAKHNKGWIALLIIAGITGFLTWNIYRAFYPGDAFYYEDFKKITFREIPPSADISDKSASYPDFHGDYCSASVIKLSPHDYNKLLNDIKTDKRFQKGEFGWSSASHDVLSRYKETDIAHGYQNDDEGYIGFFKDGRTIFVQFCSL
;
A
#
# COMPACT_ATOMS: atom_id res chain seq x y z
N MET A 1 13.33 -43.64 -37.38
CA MET A 1 12.70 -43.78 -36.04
C MET A 1 12.58 -42.45 -35.27
N TYR A 2 13.48 -41.47 -35.42
CA TYR A 2 13.43 -40.15 -34.75
C TYR A 2 12.19 -39.27 -35.06
N LYS A 3 11.61 -39.37 -36.26
CA LYS A 3 10.51 -38.47 -36.69
C LYS A 3 9.15 -38.74 -36.02
N TYR A 4 8.96 -39.88 -35.34
CA TYR A 4 7.68 -40.25 -34.73
C TYR A 4 7.54 -39.68 -33.30
N PHE A 5 8.64 -39.64 -32.54
CA PHE A 5 8.67 -39.03 -31.21
C PHE A 5 8.57 -37.49 -31.24
N ALA A 6 9.04 -36.86 -32.31
CA ALA A 6 8.96 -35.41 -32.48
C ALA A 6 7.54 -34.88 -32.74
N LYS A 7 6.56 -35.73 -33.07
CA LYS A 7 5.17 -35.31 -33.35
C LYS A 7 4.27 -35.48 -32.13
N HIS A 8 4.46 -36.53 -31.33
CA HIS A 8 3.74 -36.76 -30.07
C HIS A 8 4.22 -35.87 -28.91
N ASN A 9 5.48 -35.39 -28.95
CA ASN A 9 6.01 -34.49 -27.91
C ASN A 9 5.62 -33.01 -28.06
N LYS A 10 5.08 -32.57 -29.19
CA LYS A 10 4.76 -31.15 -29.40
C LYS A 10 3.52 -30.68 -28.66
N GLY A 11 2.54 -31.56 -28.45
CA GLY A 11 1.30 -31.25 -27.75
C GLY A 11 1.51 -30.93 -26.28
N TRP A 12 2.34 -31.71 -25.57
CA TRP A 12 2.64 -31.43 -24.16
C TRP A 12 3.51 -30.19 -23.98
N ILE A 13 4.45 -29.93 -24.89
CA ILE A 13 5.25 -28.69 -24.86
C ILE A 13 4.33 -27.47 -25.05
N ALA A 14 3.40 -27.52 -26.00
CA ALA A 14 2.42 -26.45 -26.19
C ALA A 14 1.53 -26.25 -24.95
N LEU A 15 1.07 -27.34 -24.32
CA LEU A 15 0.31 -27.27 -23.07
C LEU A 15 1.11 -26.66 -21.92
N LEU A 16 2.40 -27.00 -21.78
CA LEU A 16 3.27 -26.41 -20.77
C LEU A 16 3.51 -24.92 -21.02
N ILE A 17 3.67 -24.50 -22.29
CA ILE A 17 3.80 -23.08 -22.64
C ILE A 17 2.52 -22.33 -22.26
N ILE A 18 1.34 -22.86 -22.62
CA ILE A 18 0.05 -22.25 -22.27
C ILE A 18 -0.10 -22.18 -20.76
N ALA A 19 0.14 -23.28 -20.03
CA ALA A 19 0.07 -23.30 -18.58
C ALA A 19 1.05 -22.31 -17.93
N GLY A 20 2.25 -22.17 -18.48
CA GLY A 20 3.25 -21.19 -18.03
C GLY A 20 2.78 -19.76 -18.24
N ILE A 21 2.21 -19.44 -19.42
CA ILE A 21 1.64 -18.12 -19.71
C ILE A 21 0.46 -17.83 -18.79
N THR A 22 -0.47 -18.77 -18.63
CA THR A 22 -1.63 -18.62 -17.75
C THR A 22 -1.21 -18.40 -16.29
N GLY A 23 -0.23 -19.18 -15.82
CA GLY A 23 0.33 -19.02 -14.47
C GLY A 23 1.00 -17.66 -14.28
N PHE A 24 1.81 -17.23 -15.25
CA PHE A 24 2.45 -15.91 -15.23
C PHE A 24 1.42 -14.77 -15.20
N LEU A 25 0.38 -14.82 -16.04
CA LEU A 25 -0.68 -13.80 -16.07
C LEU A 25 -1.46 -13.78 -14.75
N THR A 26 -1.82 -14.95 -14.22
CA THR A 26 -2.56 -15.07 -12.94
C THR A 26 -1.74 -14.48 -11.79
N TRP A 27 -0.43 -14.72 -11.77
CA TRP A 27 0.46 -14.15 -10.76
C TRP A 27 0.54 -12.62 -10.83
N ASN A 28 0.64 -12.05 -12.04
CA ASN A 28 0.66 -10.59 -12.21
C ASN A 28 -0.67 -9.96 -11.80
N ILE A 29 -1.80 -10.58 -12.17
CA ILE A 29 -3.13 -10.14 -11.75
C ILE A 29 -3.23 -10.16 -10.23
N TYR A 30 -2.82 -11.26 -9.58
CA TYR A 30 -2.85 -11.36 -8.12
C TYR A 30 -2.05 -10.24 -7.44
N ARG A 31 -0.83 -9.95 -7.92
CA ARG A 31 0.00 -8.86 -7.38
C ARG A 31 -0.59 -7.47 -7.62
N ALA A 32 -1.37 -7.29 -8.68
CA ALA A 32 -2.08 -6.03 -8.93
C ALA A 32 -3.24 -5.82 -7.93
N PHE A 33 -3.93 -6.90 -7.54
CA PHE A 33 -4.98 -6.84 -6.53
C PHE A 33 -4.46 -6.77 -5.08
N TYR A 34 -3.29 -7.34 -4.81
CA TYR A 34 -2.70 -7.39 -3.47
C TYR A 34 -1.27 -6.81 -3.48
N PRO A 35 -1.12 -5.47 -3.44
CA PRO A 35 0.19 -4.84 -3.47
C PRO A 35 1.05 -5.26 -2.28
N GLY A 36 2.35 -5.45 -2.53
CA GLY A 36 3.35 -5.70 -1.48
C GLY A 36 3.63 -4.45 -0.65
N ASP A 37 4.39 -4.57 0.44
CA ASP A 37 4.64 -3.46 1.37
C ASP A 37 5.38 -2.29 0.73
N ALA A 38 6.29 -2.58 -0.20
CA ALA A 38 7.03 -1.56 -0.94
C ALA A 38 6.11 -0.53 -1.63
N PHE A 39 4.93 -0.96 -2.11
CA PHE A 39 3.95 -0.04 -2.70
C PHE A 39 3.48 1.01 -1.68
N TYR A 40 3.11 0.58 -0.48
CA TYR A 40 2.64 1.48 0.59
C TYR A 40 3.78 2.32 1.19
N TYR A 41 5.01 1.83 1.17
CA TYR A 41 6.18 2.62 1.57
C TYR A 41 6.50 3.75 0.57
N GLU A 42 6.31 3.51 -0.72
CA GLU A 42 6.41 4.58 -1.73
C GLU A 42 5.30 5.61 -1.54
N ASP A 43 4.07 5.18 -1.25
CA ASP A 43 2.96 6.12 -0.97
C ASP A 43 3.20 6.92 0.32
N PHE A 44 3.68 6.26 1.38
CA PHE A 44 4.15 6.95 2.58
C PHE A 44 5.18 8.02 2.24
N LYS A 45 6.16 7.69 1.40
CA LYS A 45 7.22 8.62 1.02
C LYS A 45 6.71 9.79 0.19
N LYS A 46 5.77 9.56 -0.72
CA LYS A 46 5.12 10.63 -1.49
C LYS A 46 4.41 11.61 -0.57
N ILE A 47 3.57 11.11 0.35
CA ILE A 47 2.75 11.99 1.19
C ILE A 47 3.55 12.63 2.32
N THR A 48 4.52 11.91 2.87
CA THR A 48 5.30 12.42 4.01
C THR A 48 6.55 13.15 3.55
N PHE A 49 7.00 13.02 2.30
CA PHE A 49 8.31 13.50 1.84
C PHE A 49 9.50 12.95 2.64
N ARG A 50 9.32 11.78 3.29
CA ARG A 50 10.30 11.14 4.16
C ARG A 50 10.44 9.68 3.78
N GLU A 51 11.64 9.13 3.91
CA GLU A 51 11.80 7.67 3.81
C GLU A 51 11.04 6.99 4.95
N ILE A 52 10.50 5.80 4.67
CA ILE A 52 9.83 5.01 5.70
C ILE A 52 10.80 4.74 6.86
N PRO A 53 10.38 4.89 8.13
CA PRO A 53 11.26 4.60 9.25
C PRO A 53 11.73 3.13 9.23
N PRO A 54 12.98 2.83 9.64
CA PRO A 54 13.51 1.46 9.59
C PRO A 54 12.73 0.44 10.44
N SER A 55 12.02 0.91 11.46
CA SER A 55 11.19 0.06 12.33
C SER A 55 9.78 -0.19 11.80
N ALA A 56 9.45 0.25 10.58
CA ALA A 56 8.13 0.11 10.01
C ALA A 56 7.74 -1.34 9.74
N ASP A 57 6.55 -1.69 10.23
CA ASP A 57 5.88 -2.97 9.99
C ASP A 57 4.42 -2.71 9.63
N ILE A 58 4.01 -3.07 8.41
CA ILE A 58 2.63 -2.86 7.96
C ILE A 58 1.74 -3.93 8.61
N SER A 59 0.89 -3.49 9.53
CA SER A 59 -0.07 -4.36 10.20
C SER A 59 -1.35 -4.56 9.41
N ASP A 60 -1.71 -3.60 8.56
CA ASP A 60 -2.93 -3.63 7.75
C ASP A 60 -2.80 -2.71 6.53
N LYS A 61 -3.43 -3.08 5.40
CA LYS A 61 -3.32 -2.35 4.14
C LYS A 61 -4.41 -2.70 3.13
N SER A 62 -4.87 -1.72 2.38
CA SER A 62 -5.78 -1.89 1.24
C SER A 62 -5.52 -0.82 0.19
N ALA A 63 -5.80 -1.12 -1.08
CA ALA A 63 -5.73 -0.17 -2.18
C ALA A 63 -6.86 -0.44 -3.16
N SER A 64 -7.42 0.64 -3.74
CA SER A 64 -8.35 0.53 -4.85
C SER A 64 -7.59 0.19 -6.13
N TYR A 65 -8.31 -0.40 -7.08
CA TYR A 65 -7.77 -0.55 -8.42
C TYR A 65 -7.67 0.83 -9.09
N PRO A 66 -6.57 1.13 -9.80
CA PRO A 66 -6.46 2.37 -10.55
C PRO A 66 -7.57 2.49 -11.60
N ASP A 67 -8.13 3.68 -11.75
CA ASP A 67 -9.09 3.95 -12.81
C ASP A 67 -8.39 4.06 -14.19
N PHE A 68 -9.12 4.49 -15.23
CA PHE A 68 -8.55 4.64 -16.57
C PHE A 68 -7.50 5.77 -16.69
N HIS A 69 -7.49 6.72 -15.75
CA HIS A 69 -6.51 7.79 -15.64
C HIS A 69 -5.31 7.40 -14.77
N GLY A 70 -5.42 6.27 -14.08
CA GLY A 70 -4.41 5.76 -13.15
C GLY A 70 -4.68 6.19 -11.71
N ASP A 71 -5.87 6.74 -11.43
CA ASP A 71 -6.20 7.26 -10.12
C ASP A 71 -6.62 6.18 -9.15
N TYR A 72 -6.07 6.23 -7.94
CA TYR A 72 -6.32 5.23 -6.92
C TYR A 72 -6.23 5.83 -5.52
N CYS A 73 -6.84 5.13 -4.58
CA CYS A 73 -6.64 5.35 -3.16
C CYS A 73 -5.91 4.16 -2.55
N SER A 74 -4.96 4.43 -1.65
CA SER A 74 -4.32 3.45 -0.81
C SER A 74 -4.43 3.86 0.67
N ALA A 75 -4.45 2.85 1.53
CA ALA A 75 -4.51 3.03 2.97
C ALA A 75 -3.65 1.96 3.64
N SER A 76 -2.94 2.34 4.70
CA SER A 76 -2.16 1.40 5.51
C SER A 76 -2.09 1.81 6.97
N VAL A 77 -2.00 0.81 7.86
CA VAL A 77 -1.68 0.99 9.27
C VAL A 77 -0.31 0.39 9.53
N ILE A 78 0.61 1.23 9.95
CA ILE A 78 2.02 0.91 10.12
C ILE A 78 2.37 1.01 11.61
N LYS A 79 3.01 -0.02 12.13
CA LYS A 79 3.61 -0.01 13.46
C LYS A 79 5.06 0.44 13.36
N LEU A 80 5.47 1.29 14.30
CA LEU A 80 6.80 1.83 14.44
C LEU A 80 7.34 1.51 15.83
N SER A 81 8.64 1.66 16.01
CA SER A 81 9.20 1.82 17.35
C SER A 81 8.74 3.15 17.97
N PRO A 82 8.61 3.26 19.31
CA PRO A 82 8.25 4.52 19.96
C PRO A 82 9.21 5.67 19.62
N HIS A 83 10.49 5.37 19.38
CA HIS A 83 11.47 6.37 18.97
C HIS A 83 11.14 6.95 17.58
N ASP A 84 10.96 6.08 16.59
CA ASP A 84 10.68 6.49 15.21
C ASP A 84 9.32 7.17 15.08
N TYR A 85 8.33 6.69 15.84
CA TYR A 85 7.02 7.33 15.94
C TYR A 85 7.14 8.78 16.43
N ASN A 86 7.81 9.01 17.56
CA ASN A 86 7.92 10.34 18.14
C ASN A 86 8.74 11.28 17.25
N LYS A 87 9.80 10.75 16.63
CA LYS A 87 10.58 11.49 15.64
C LYS A 87 9.71 11.92 14.46
N LEU A 88 9.01 10.98 13.83
CA LEU A 88 8.14 11.25 12.68
C LEU A 88 7.03 12.24 13.04
N LEU A 89 6.39 12.08 14.21
CA LEU A 89 5.35 13.01 14.68
C LEU A 89 5.89 14.43 14.83
N ASN A 90 7.07 14.61 15.43
CA ASN A 90 7.69 15.91 15.57
C ASN A 90 8.09 16.51 14.21
N ASP A 91 8.65 15.68 13.32
CA ASP A 91 9.03 16.10 11.97
C ASP A 91 7.82 16.55 11.15
N ILE A 92 6.67 15.88 11.26
CA ILE A 92 5.44 16.27 10.57
C ILE A 92 4.82 17.50 11.22
N LYS A 93 4.73 17.55 12.56
CA LYS A 93 4.10 18.65 13.31
C LYS A 93 4.79 20.00 13.09
N THR A 94 6.10 20.00 12.86
CA THR A 94 6.90 21.23 12.66
C THR A 94 7.03 21.63 11.19
N ASP A 95 6.65 20.76 10.26
CA ASP A 95 6.76 21.00 8.83
C ASP A 95 5.54 21.80 8.34
N LYS A 96 5.82 22.98 7.78
CA LYS A 96 4.79 23.94 7.32
C LYS A 96 3.97 23.43 6.14
N ARG A 97 4.42 22.37 5.45
CA ARG A 97 3.66 21.70 4.39
C ARG A 97 2.49 20.87 4.93
N PHE A 98 2.42 20.66 6.24
CA PHE A 98 1.38 19.90 6.88
C PHE A 98 0.47 20.81 7.71
N GLN A 99 -0.81 20.53 7.62
CA GLN A 99 -1.85 21.14 8.46
C GLN A 99 -2.63 20.06 9.18
N LYS A 100 -3.23 20.39 10.32
CA LYS A 100 -4.14 19.47 10.99
C LYS A 100 -5.36 19.24 10.11
N GLY A 101 -5.76 17.98 9.97
CA GLY A 101 -6.91 17.61 9.15
C GLY A 101 -7.46 16.23 9.51
N GLU A 102 -8.44 15.79 8.73
CA GLU A 102 -9.17 14.52 8.87
C GLU A 102 -9.09 13.73 7.57
N PHE A 103 -8.90 12.42 7.62
CA PHE A 103 -8.74 11.66 6.38
C PHE A 103 -10.06 11.60 5.58
N GLY A 104 -9.95 11.41 4.26
CA GLY A 104 -11.11 11.20 3.41
C GLY A 104 -11.59 9.74 3.47
N TRP A 105 -12.89 9.50 3.45
CA TRP A 105 -13.39 8.12 3.35
C TRP A 105 -13.25 7.59 1.92
N SER A 106 -12.55 6.46 1.78
CA SER A 106 -12.44 5.68 0.55
C SER A 106 -12.66 4.21 0.88
N SER A 107 -12.85 3.37 -0.14
CA SER A 107 -12.93 1.92 0.07
C SER A 107 -11.69 1.38 0.78
N ALA A 108 -10.51 1.87 0.40
CA ALA A 108 -9.24 1.49 1.03
C ALA A 108 -9.20 1.87 2.52
N SER A 109 -9.58 3.11 2.89
CA SER A 109 -9.59 3.52 4.29
C SER A 109 -10.68 2.80 5.09
N HIS A 110 -11.82 2.50 4.48
CA HIS A 110 -12.87 1.69 5.11
C HIS A 110 -12.38 0.25 5.41
N ASP A 111 -11.75 -0.42 4.44
CA ASP A 111 -11.26 -1.79 4.61
C ASP A 111 -10.22 -1.90 5.72
N VAL A 112 -9.35 -0.91 5.84
CA VAL A 112 -8.29 -0.87 6.85
C VAL A 112 -8.85 -0.44 8.21
N LEU A 113 -9.54 0.71 8.28
CA LEU A 113 -9.99 1.27 9.55
C LEU A 113 -11.22 0.57 10.13
N SER A 114 -11.92 -0.31 9.40
CA SER A 114 -12.99 -1.15 9.98
C SER A 114 -12.52 -2.00 11.17
N ARG A 115 -11.21 -2.27 11.27
CA ARG A 115 -10.55 -3.01 12.36
C ARG A 115 -9.98 -2.13 13.47
N TYR A 116 -10.08 -0.81 13.34
CA TYR A 116 -9.53 0.18 14.26
C TYR A 116 -10.63 1.17 14.68
N LYS A 117 -10.43 1.87 15.80
CA LYS A 117 -11.33 2.96 16.18
C LYS A 117 -10.71 4.26 15.72
N GLU A 118 -11.44 5.03 14.93
CA GLU A 118 -11.01 6.37 14.51
C GLU A 118 -10.66 7.26 15.72
N THR A 119 -11.39 7.10 16.83
CA THR A 119 -11.12 7.79 18.10
C THR A 119 -9.75 7.48 18.69
N ASP A 120 -9.05 6.45 18.23
CA ASP A 120 -7.71 6.11 18.67
C ASP A 120 -6.64 6.96 17.96
N ILE A 121 -6.99 7.68 16.89
CA ILE A 121 -6.11 8.66 16.25
C ILE A 121 -6.05 9.92 17.13
N ALA A 122 -4.86 10.24 17.63
CA ALA A 122 -4.62 11.41 18.48
C ALA A 122 -4.33 12.68 17.66
N HIS A 123 -3.58 12.52 16.57
CA HIS A 123 -3.14 13.63 15.72
C HIS A 123 -3.26 13.22 14.25
N GLY A 124 -3.98 14.02 13.46
CA GLY A 124 -4.10 13.86 12.02
C GLY A 124 -3.50 15.04 11.29
N TYR A 125 -2.76 14.76 10.21
CA TYR A 125 -2.14 15.77 9.37
C TYR A 125 -2.39 15.47 7.90
N GLN A 126 -2.59 16.52 7.12
CA GLN A 126 -2.70 16.47 5.67
C GLN A 126 -1.66 17.38 5.03
N ASN A 127 -1.26 17.05 3.80
CA ASN A 127 -0.56 17.95 2.90
C ASN A 127 -1.48 18.37 1.74
N ASP A 128 -1.00 19.27 0.88
CA ASP A 128 -1.76 19.74 -0.29
C ASP A 128 -1.89 18.67 -1.39
N ASP A 129 -1.12 17.59 -1.34
CA ASP A 129 -1.10 16.48 -2.31
C ASP A 129 -2.03 15.33 -1.90
N GLU A 130 -3.13 15.64 -1.19
CA GLU A 130 -4.20 14.70 -0.80
C GLU A 130 -3.73 13.49 0.04
N GLY A 131 -2.56 13.63 0.65
CA GLY A 131 -2.01 12.66 1.56
C GLY A 131 -2.45 12.94 3.00
N TYR A 132 -2.81 11.89 3.72
CA TYR A 132 -3.10 11.95 5.15
C TYR A 132 -2.19 11.04 5.96
N ILE A 133 -1.73 11.54 7.11
CA ILE A 133 -1.07 10.74 8.13
C ILE A 133 -1.72 10.97 9.51
N GLY A 134 -2.19 9.89 10.12
CA GLY A 134 -2.76 9.83 11.46
C GLY A 134 -1.82 9.13 12.43
N PHE A 135 -1.74 9.63 13.65
CA PHE A 135 -0.88 9.16 14.72
C PHE A 135 -1.75 8.67 15.88
N PHE A 136 -1.67 7.39 16.22
CA PHE A 136 -2.52 6.78 17.25
C PHE A 136 -2.06 7.11 18.67
N LYS A 137 -3.00 7.12 19.61
CA LYS A 137 -2.76 7.36 21.04
C LYS A 137 -1.79 6.36 21.69
N ASP A 138 -1.53 5.22 21.05
CA ASP A 138 -0.65 4.18 21.56
C ASP A 138 0.85 4.50 21.42
N GLY A 139 1.21 5.58 20.71
CA GLY A 139 2.59 6.05 20.58
C GLY A 139 3.48 5.18 19.68
N ARG A 140 2.89 4.33 18.85
CA ARG A 140 3.62 3.43 17.93
C ARG A 140 2.90 3.16 16.61
N THR A 141 1.60 3.40 16.53
CA THR A 141 0.80 3.08 15.35
C THR A 141 0.51 4.35 14.57
N ILE A 142 0.70 4.31 13.25
CA ILE A 142 0.31 5.37 12.32
C ILE A 142 -0.66 4.82 11.28
N PHE A 143 -1.56 5.67 10.80
CA PHE A 143 -2.40 5.43 9.63
C PHE A 143 -1.96 6.36 8.52
N VAL A 144 -1.86 5.85 7.31
CA VAL A 144 -1.35 6.53 6.13
C VAL A 144 -2.38 6.33 5.02
N GLN A 145 -2.85 7.41 4.42
CA GLN A 145 -3.73 7.37 3.26
C GLN A 145 -3.17 8.24 2.16
N PHE A 146 -3.29 7.75 0.93
CA PHE A 146 -3.04 8.49 -0.29
C PHE A 146 -4.23 8.29 -1.21
N CYS A 147 -4.72 9.35 -1.84
CA CYS A 147 -5.63 9.27 -2.97
C CYS A 147 -5.09 10.21 -4.05
N SER A 148 -5.03 9.76 -5.30
CA SER A 148 -4.87 10.67 -6.43
C SER A 148 -6.24 10.97 -7.03
N LEU A 149 -6.46 12.23 -7.40
CA LEU A 149 -7.64 12.76 -8.07
C LEU A 149 -7.28 13.34 -9.45
#